data_AF-A0A946ZUI3-F1
#
_entry.id   AF-A0A946ZUI3-F1
#
_cell.length_a   1.000
_cell.length_b   1.000
_cell.length_c   1.000
_cell.angle_alpha   90.00
_cell.angle_beta   90.00
_cell.angle_gamma   90.00
#
_symmetry.space_group_name_H-M   'P 1'
#
loop_
_entity.id
_entity.type
_entity.pdbx_description
1 polymer ?
#
loop_
_entity_poly.entity_id
_entity_poly.type
_entity_poly.pdbx_seq_one_letter_code
_entity_poly.pdbx_strand_id
1 'polypeptide(L)'
;MTARGNDNNEDHCNMPPVFYFFLLIFSMAITMANAQIERVEPPHWWVGFKDTSLQLLVKAPGIGEYNALIRNSRVKIKKVHKGDSPNYLFLDLDIPRDITPGEIVIELHKEGKPRINYSYELKP
;
A
#
# COMPACT_ATOMS: atom_id res chain seq x y z
N MET A 1 -43.79 -22.11 -62.35
CA MET A 1 -43.57 -22.30 -60.90
C MET A 1 -42.23 -22.97 -60.72
N THR A 2 -41.20 -22.22 -60.33
CA THR A 2 -40.10 -22.66 -59.44
C THR A 2 -39.11 -21.51 -59.29
N ALA A 3 -39.06 -20.91 -58.11
CA ALA A 3 -37.85 -20.29 -57.59
C ALA A 3 -37.82 -20.57 -56.10
N ARG A 4 -36.97 -21.51 -55.68
CA ARG A 4 -36.66 -21.79 -54.28
C ARG A 4 -35.21 -21.35 -54.08
N GLY A 5 -35.02 -20.10 -53.70
CA GLY A 5 -33.77 -19.64 -53.10
C GLY A 5 -33.88 -19.85 -51.61
N ASN A 6 -33.01 -20.67 -51.03
CA ASN A 6 -32.84 -20.75 -49.58
C ASN A 6 -31.38 -20.41 -49.31
N ASP A 7 -31.14 -19.12 -49.12
CA ASP A 7 -29.84 -18.55 -48.77
C ASP A 7 -29.66 -18.74 -47.26
N ASN A 8 -28.88 -19.75 -46.88
CA ASN A 8 -28.44 -19.94 -45.51
C ASN A 8 -27.18 -19.09 -45.32
N ASN A 9 -27.36 -17.81 -45.03
CA ASN A 9 -26.25 -16.97 -44.59
C ASN A 9 -26.46 -16.67 -43.10
N GLU A 10 -25.62 -17.26 -42.26
CA GLU A 10 -25.55 -16.96 -40.84
C GLU A 10 -24.96 -15.55 -40.71
N ASP A 11 -25.80 -14.56 -40.40
CA ASP A 11 -25.38 -13.18 -40.18
C ASP A 11 -24.56 -13.09 -38.88
N HIS A 12 -23.25 -13.34 -39.01
CA HIS A 12 -22.28 -13.04 -37.97
C HIS A 12 -22.21 -11.52 -37.79
N CYS A 13 -22.99 -11.02 -36.85
CA CYS A 13 -23.02 -9.61 -36.47
C CYS A 13 -21.65 -9.20 -35.91
N ASN A 14 -20.81 -8.62 -36.77
CA ASN A 14 -19.54 -8.00 -36.39
C ASN A 14 -19.83 -6.67 -35.70
N MET A 15 -19.62 -6.61 -34.38
CA MET A 15 -19.77 -5.37 -33.63
C MET A 15 -18.78 -4.30 -34.14
N PRO A 16 -19.20 -3.02 -34.19
CA PRO A 16 -18.43 -1.95 -34.82
C PRO A 16 -17.10 -1.69 -34.09
N PRO A 17 -16.01 -1.33 -34.80
CA PRO A 17 -14.68 -1.07 -34.22
C PRO A 17 -14.67 -0.01 -33.09
N VAL A 18 -15.65 0.89 -33.12
CA VAL A 18 -15.86 1.95 -32.12
C VAL A 18 -16.18 1.37 -30.73
N PHE A 19 -16.80 0.19 -30.67
CA PHE A 19 -17.13 -0.48 -29.42
C PHE A 19 -15.87 -0.96 -28.68
N TYR A 20 -14.87 -1.45 -29.43
CA TYR A 20 -13.56 -1.83 -28.87
C TYR A 20 -12.76 -0.61 -28.42
N PHE A 21 -12.86 0.51 -29.14
CA PHE A 21 -12.22 1.76 -28.74
C PHE A 21 -12.77 2.26 -27.39
N PHE A 22 -14.10 2.21 -27.20
CA PHE A 22 -14.76 2.60 -25.95
C PHE A 22 -14.41 1.67 -24.77
N LEU A 23 -14.16 0.39 -25.04
CA LEU A 23 -13.74 -0.60 -24.04
C LEU A 23 -12.27 -0.40 -23.58
N LEU A 24 -11.44 0.18 -24.44
CA LEU A 24 -10.01 0.41 -24.16
C LEU A 24 -9.77 1.63 -23.26
N ILE A 25 -10.58 2.69 -23.41
CA ILE A 25 -10.50 3.92 -22.58
C ILE A 25 -10.96 3.69 -21.13
N PHE A 26 -11.79 2.69 -20.86
CA PHE A 26 -12.25 2.36 -19.51
C PHE A 26 -11.17 1.67 -18.66
N SER A 27 -10.17 1.05 -19.28
CA SER A 27 -9.10 0.32 -18.57
C SER A 27 -8.03 1.23 -17.93
N MET A 28 -7.99 2.51 -18.31
CA MET A 28 -6.93 3.45 -17.92
C MET A 28 -7.32 4.38 -16.77
N ALA A 29 -8.27 3.97 -15.92
CA ALA A 29 -8.47 4.60 -14.62
C ALA A 29 -7.46 4.06 -13.59
N ILE A 30 -6.16 4.24 -13.87
CA ILE A 30 -5.13 3.92 -12.88
C ILE A 30 -5.20 5.00 -11.79
N THR A 31 -5.72 4.60 -10.64
CA THR A 31 -5.84 5.45 -9.46
C THR A 31 -4.46 5.93 -9.01
N MET A 32 -4.23 7.23 -9.06
CA MET A 32 -3.14 7.91 -8.35
C MET A 32 -3.49 7.94 -6.85
N ALA A 33 -3.44 6.79 -6.18
CA ALA A 33 -3.49 6.75 -4.73
C ALA A 33 -2.15 7.28 -4.21
N ASN A 34 -2.17 8.51 -3.70
CA ASN A 34 -1.12 8.99 -2.81
C ASN A 34 -1.34 8.25 -1.49
N ALA A 35 -0.42 7.36 -1.10
CA ALA A 35 -0.54 6.60 0.14
C ALA A 35 -0.33 7.55 1.33
N GLN A 36 -1.37 8.30 1.70
CA GLN A 36 -1.41 9.01 2.96
C GLN A 36 -1.64 7.98 4.07
N ILE A 37 -0.88 8.10 5.15
CA ILE A 37 -1.02 7.23 6.32
C ILE A 37 -2.36 7.54 6.99
N GLU A 38 -3.24 6.54 7.05
CA GLU A 38 -4.55 6.68 7.71
C GLU A 38 -4.43 6.49 9.22
N ARG A 39 -3.60 5.54 9.65
CA ARG A 39 -3.47 5.18 11.08
C ARG A 39 -2.15 4.47 11.35
N VAL A 40 -1.56 4.75 12.52
CA VAL A 40 -0.47 3.96 13.10
C VAL A 40 -0.87 3.55 14.51
N GLU A 41 -0.68 2.28 14.85
CA GLU A 41 -1.02 1.71 16.15
C GLU A 41 0.14 0.90 16.74
N PRO A 42 0.39 1.03 18.07
CA PRO A 42 -0.12 2.08 18.93
C PRO A 42 0.31 3.49 18.45
N PRO A 43 -0.43 4.57 18.77
CA PRO A 43 -0.16 5.91 18.23
C PRO A 43 1.14 6.55 18.77
N HIS A 44 1.63 6.06 19.91
CA HIS A 44 2.91 6.42 20.53
C HIS A 44 3.38 5.26 21.40
N TRP A 45 4.63 5.32 21.84
CA TRP A 45 5.20 4.35 22.78
C TRP A 45 5.97 5.03 23.90
N TRP A 46 6.43 4.28 24.89
CA TRP A 46 7.24 4.78 26.00
C TRP A 46 8.65 4.21 25.96
N VAL A 47 9.62 5.00 26.41
CA VAL A 47 10.99 4.52 26.63
C VAL A 47 11.10 3.78 27.97
N GLY A 48 12.25 3.17 28.24
CA GLY A 48 12.54 2.62 29.57
C GLY A 48 11.99 1.22 29.87
N PHE A 49 11.18 0.63 28.98
CA PHE A 49 10.70 -0.75 29.15
C PHE A 49 11.85 -1.77 29.20
N LYS A 50 11.63 -2.85 29.97
CA LYS A 50 12.55 -4.00 30.03
C LYS A 50 12.50 -4.81 28.74
N ASP A 51 11.31 -5.00 28.20
CA ASP A 51 11.10 -5.53 26.85
C ASP A 51 11.22 -4.39 25.85
N THR A 52 12.18 -4.50 24.94
CA THR A 52 12.47 -3.48 23.92
C THR A 52 11.66 -3.69 22.64
N SER A 53 10.89 -4.77 22.55
CA SER A 53 10.13 -5.10 21.36
C SER A 53 8.82 -4.31 21.28
N LEU A 54 8.54 -3.79 20.08
CA LEU A 54 7.28 -3.14 19.75
C LEU A 54 6.86 -3.54 18.35
N GLN A 55 5.63 -4.02 18.18
CA GLN A 55 5.04 -4.20 16.86
C GLN A 55 4.13 -3.00 16.55
N LEU A 56 4.45 -2.26 15.49
CA LEU A 56 3.58 -1.21 14.95
C LEU A 56 2.74 -1.75 13.81
N LEU A 57 1.45 -1.40 13.80
CA LEU A 57 0.55 -1.54 12.65
C LEU A 57 0.44 -0.20 11.93
N VAL A 58 0.76 -0.18 10.65
CA VAL A 58 0.56 0.97 9.75
C VAL A 58 -0.56 0.65 8.78
N LYS A 59 -1.58 1.52 8.72
CA LYS A 59 -2.71 1.42 7.80
C LYS A 59 -2.67 2.54 6.78
N ALA A 60 -2.70 2.18 5.51
CA ALA A 60 -2.88 3.09 4.39
C ALA A 60 -3.21 2.31 3.11
N PRO A 61 -3.87 2.92 2.11
CA PRO A 61 -4.13 2.28 0.83
C PRO A 61 -2.85 1.77 0.16
N GLY A 62 -2.73 0.45 -0.04
CA GLY A 62 -1.59 -0.20 -0.69
C GLY A 62 -0.27 -0.18 0.09
N ILE A 63 -0.27 0.15 1.38
CA ILE A 63 0.96 0.28 2.18
C ILE A 63 1.72 -1.04 2.37
N GLY A 64 1.05 -2.18 2.18
CA GLY A 64 1.67 -3.50 2.21
C GLY A 64 2.76 -3.69 1.15
N GLU A 65 2.84 -2.84 0.12
CA GLU A 65 3.92 -2.89 -0.88
C GLU A 65 5.12 -2.00 -0.54
N TYR A 66 5.08 -1.28 0.57
CA TYR A 66 6.16 -0.40 1.00
C TYR A 66 7.15 -1.14 1.91
N ASN A 67 8.40 -0.73 1.83
CA ASN A 67 9.41 -1.04 2.83
C ASN A 67 9.53 0.13 3.81
N ALA A 68 10.14 -0.11 4.97
CA ALA A 68 10.32 0.87 6.02
C ALA A 68 11.76 0.93 6.52
N LEU A 69 12.21 2.12 6.89
CA LEU A 69 13.49 2.36 7.58
C LEU A 69 13.33 3.45 8.64
N ILE A 70 14.13 3.37 9.71
CA ILE A 70 14.21 4.42 10.73
C ILE A 70 15.34 5.38 10.36
N ARG A 71 15.06 6.69 10.40
CA ARG A 71 16.08 7.73 10.22
C ARG A 71 16.52 8.31 11.56
N ASN A 72 17.82 8.62 11.67
CA ASN A 72 18.41 9.44 12.73
C ASN A 72 18.09 8.97 14.16
N SER A 73 17.97 7.66 14.39
CA SER A 73 17.64 7.09 15.70
C SER A 73 18.34 5.76 15.92
N ARG A 74 18.47 5.35 17.19
CA ARG A 74 18.98 4.03 17.59
C ARG A 74 17.92 2.92 17.50
N VAL A 75 16.65 3.27 17.26
CA VAL A 75 15.58 2.29 17.04
C VAL A 75 15.85 1.49 15.77
N LYS A 76 15.66 0.17 15.84
CA LYS A 76 15.89 -0.74 14.71
C LYS A 76 14.59 -1.39 14.27
N ILE A 77 14.36 -1.46 12.96
CA ILE A 77 13.35 -2.37 12.41
C ILE A 77 13.99 -3.76 12.32
N LYS A 78 13.44 -4.72 13.06
CA LYS A 78 13.83 -6.13 13.01
C LYS A 78 13.17 -6.84 11.86
N LYS A 79 11.91 -6.50 11.57
CA LYS A 79 11.13 -7.13 10.52
C LYS A 79 10.06 -6.20 10.00
N VAL A 80 9.82 -6.30 8.70
CA VAL A 80 8.67 -5.70 8.02
C VAL A 80 7.85 -6.86 7.48
N HIS A 81 6.56 -6.91 7.81
CA HIS A 81 5.67 -7.95 7.30
C HIS A 81 4.34 -7.39 6.84
N LYS A 82 3.83 -7.95 5.75
CA LYS A 82 2.56 -7.57 5.14
C LYS A 82 1.42 -8.26 5.88
N GLY A 83 0.31 -7.54 6.10
CA GLY A 83 -0.91 -8.17 6.54
C GLY A 83 -1.63 -8.91 5.42
N ASP A 84 -2.73 -9.59 5.76
CA ASP A 84 -3.58 -10.29 4.78
C ASP A 84 -4.20 -9.33 3.76
N SER A 85 -4.42 -8.08 4.16
CA SER A 85 -4.89 -7.00 3.28
C SER A 85 -3.71 -6.13 2.82
N PRO A 86 -3.72 -5.69 1.55
CA PRO A 86 -2.67 -4.81 1.01
C PRO A 86 -2.61 -3.44 1.70
N ASN A 87 -3.61 -3.11 2.52
CA ASN A 87 -3.71 -1.81 3.20
C ASN A 87 -3.06 -1.80 4.59
N TYR A 88 -2.33 -2.86 4.97
CA TYR A 88 -1.68 -2.99 6.26
C TYR A 88 -0.22 -3.43 6.14
N LEU A 89 0.64 -2.81 6.94
CA LEU A 89 2.05 -3.13 7.09
C LEU A 89 2.39 -3.18 8.58
N PHE A 90 3.07 -4.23 9.00
CA PHE A 90 3.52 -4.38 10.37
C PHE A 90 5.03 -4.20 10.46
N LEU A 91 5.48 -3.42 11.45
CA LEU A 91 6.88 -3.12 11.71
C LEU A 91 7.24 -3.65 13.09
N ASP A 92 8.09 -4.65 13.16
CA ASP A 92 8.66 -5.12 14.43
C ASP A 92 9.89 -4.28 14.74
N LEU A 93 9.79 -3.45 15.77
CA LEU A 93 10.81 -2.53 16.23
C LEU A 93 11.52 -3.06 17.48
N ASP A 94 12.78 -2.67 17.62
CA ASP A 94 13.60 -2.82 18.82
C ASP A 94 14.03 -1.43 19.28
N ILE A 95 13.48 -1.02 20.42
CA ILE A 95 13.62 0.30 21.02
C ILE A 95 14.54 0.19 22.23
N PRO A 96 15.79 0.69 22.15
CA PRO A 96 16.71 0.62 23.27
C PRO A 96 16.13 1.26 24.54
N ARG A 97 16.27 0.58 25.67
CA ARG A 97 15.74 1.03 26.96
C ARG A 97 16.22 2.43 27.36
N ASP A 98 17.46 2.75 27.02
CA ASP A 98 18.17 4.00 27.33
C ASP A 98 18.04 5.07 26.23
N ILE A 99 17.10 4.90 25.30
CA ILE A 99 16.87 5.92 24.27
C ILE A 99 16.25 7.18 24.87
N THR A 100 16.70 8.34 24.39
CA THR A 100 16.10 9.62 24.77
C THR A 100 14.67 9.70 24.21
N PRO A 101 13.67 10.12 25.02
CA PRO A 101 12.33 10.45 24.53
C PRO A 101 12.36 11.50 23.41
N GLY A 102 11.38 11.45 22.53
CA GLY A 102 11.25 12.37 21.40
C GLY A 102 10.65 11.69 20.17
N GLU A 103 10.74 12.39 19.04
CA GLU A 103 10.23 11.89 17.77
C GLU A 103 11.28 11.09 17.00
N ILE A 104 10.86 9.97 16.42
CA ILE A 104 11.63 9.23 15.41
C ILE A 104 10.92 9.30 14.06
N VAL A 105 11.68 9.27 12.98
CA VAL A 105 11.11 9.29 11.63
C VAL A 105 11.12 7.88 11.05
N ILE A 106 9.92 7.38 10.75
CA ILE A 106 9.68 6.17 9.97
C ILE A 106 9.57 6.59 8.51
N GLU A 107 10.58 6.30 7.71
CA GLU A 107 10.54 6.53 6.27
C GLU A 107 10.02 5.28 5.55
N LEU A 108 8.91 5.43 4.84
CA LEU A 108 8.31 4.42 4.00
C LEU A 108 8.65 4.70 2.54
N HIS A 109 9.08 3.68 1.82
CA HIS A 109 9.43 3.79 0.41
C HIS A 109 8.92 2.63 -0.43
N LYS A 110 8.61 2.93 -1.68
CA LYS A 110 8.27 1.97 -2.73
C LYS A 110 8.84 2.50 -4.05
N GLU A 111 9.36 1.61 -4.89
CA GLU A 111 9.90 1.99 -6.19
C GLU A 111 8.84 2.71 -7.04
N GLY A 112 9.24 3.79 -7.71
CA GLY A 112 8.33 4.62 -8.52
C GLY A 112 7.30 5.43 -7.72
N LYS A 113 7.39 5.48 -6.39
CA LYS A 113 6.54 6.31 -5.53
C LYS A 113 7.36 7.31 -4.69
N PRO A 114 6.82 8.50 -4.37
CA PRO A 114 7.42 9.39 -3.40
C PRO A 114 7.61 8.69 -2.05
N ARG A 115 8.67 9.07 -1.33
CA ARG A 115 8.88 8.63 0.05
C ARG A 115 7.87 9.29 0.98
N ILE A 116 7.44 8.55 1.98
CA ILE A 116 6.55 9.05 3.03
C ILE A 116 7.35 9.06 4.33
N ASN A 117 7.44 10.22 4.97
CA ASN A 117 8.06 10.34 6.29
C ASN A 117 6.97 10.49 7.34
N TYR A 118 6.91 9.54 8.27
CA TYR A 118 5.97 9.57 9.39
C TYR A 118 6.73 9.82 10.69
N SER A 119 6.34 10.86 11.43
CA SER A 119 6.90 11.13 12.75
C SER A 119 6.17 10.29 13.80
N TYR A 120 6.92 9.56 14.62
CA TYR A 120 6.41 8.68 15.67
C TYR A 120 6.98 9.09 17.03
N GLU A 121 6.10 9.24 18.03
CA GLU A 121 6.47 9.76 19.35
C GLU A 121 6.89 8.62 20.31
N LEU A 122 8.07 8.80 20.92
CA LEU A 122 8.53 8.04 22.09
C LEU A 122 8.42 8.93 23.33
N LYS A 123 7.54 8.58 24.24
CA LYS A 123 7.26 9.29 25.48
C LYS A 123 8.24 8.94 26.60
N PRO A 124 8.46 9.86 27.55
CA PRO A 124 9.25 9.63 28.75
C PRO A 124 8.62 8.59 29.68
#